data_AF-A0A349QPQ0-F1
#
_entry.id   AF-A0A349QPQ0-F1
#
_cell.length_a   1.000
_cell.length_b   1.000
_cell.length_c   1.000
_cell.angle_alpha   90.00
_cell.angle_beta   90.00
_cell.angle_gamma   90.00
#
_symmetry.space_group_name_H-M   'P 1'
#
loop_
_entity.id
_entity.type
_entity.pdbx_description
1 polymer ?
#
loop_
_entity_poly.entity_id
_entity_poly.type
_entity_poly.pdbx_seq_one_letter_code
_entity_poly.pdbx_strand_id
1 'polypeptide(L)'
;MKKIGSFFFTFIPFLLALAFQYLAMFFVMGVALLYKHIHYIFSSNHIYADLWNNILDLWSSTRVNTIIMIVFSLLCIGAFGFWYHAGYHGVYLIHPRKIFHPLSVIGIILLVPGTQCLSTYLVSFTASLFPQWMKAYEKLMETAGISSGLTVSMFFYSILLAPIGEELLFRGVTMHQAKKVFPFWGANIMQALLFGIFHMNMIQGIYAFFLGMVLGYICEKGGSIYQSILFHMMFNFWGTIISGLLPTGKSTLFFILYFAIGIICTFGGLILFRFGADRLHQKQTAPLYVEHTGYDTFSSHS
;
A
#
# COMPACT_ATOMS: atom_id res chain seq x y z
N MET A 1 33.61 3.56 1.81
CA MET A 1 32.83 3.86 3.05
C MET A 1 31.47 4.51 2.79
N LYS A 2 31.36 5.59 1.97
CA LYS A 2 30.06 6.27 1.72
C LYS A 2 28.95 5.35 1.16
N LYS A 3 29.24 4.46 0.20
CA LYS A 3 28.24 3.53 -0.38
C LYS A 3 27.73 2.48 0.60
N ILE A 4 28.57 2.01 1.53
CA ILE A 4 28.19 1.02 2.55
C ILE A 4 27.22 1.66 3.55
N GLY A 5 27.50 2.89 4.00
CA GLY A 5 26.59 3.65 4.85
C GLY A 5 25.24 3.90 4.16
N SER A 6 25.26 4.29 2.89
CA SER A 6 24.01 4.47 2.12
C SER A 6 23.22 3.17 1.94
N PHE A 7 23.88 2.02 1.84
CA PHE A 7 23.21 0.72 1.77
C PHE A 7 22.49 0.38 3.08
N PHE A 8 23.16 0.48 4.23
CA PHE A 8 22.48 0.20 5.51
C PHE A 8 21.36 1.19 5.81
N PHE A 9 21.50 2.42 5.32
CA PHE A 9 20.47 3.42 5.51
C PHE A 9 19.14 3.07 4.81
N THR A 10 19.14 2.19 3.79
CA THR A 10 17.91 1.77 3.10
C THR A 10 16.97 0.97 4.02
N PHE A 11 17.49 0.39 5.11
CA PHE A 11 16.71 -0.37 6.09
C PHE A 11 16.14 0.50 7.22
N ILE A 12 16.63 1.73 7.40
CA ILE A 12 16.19 2.63 8.47
C ILE A 12 14.67 2.91 8.43
N PRO A 13 14.05 3.22 7.27
CA PRO A 13 12.61 3.44 7.22
C PRO A 13 11.82 2.20 7.69
N PHE A 14 12.26 1.01 7.30
CA PHE A 14 11.65 -0.25 7.71
C PHE A 14 11.77 -0.48 9.22
N LEU A 15 12.96 -0.28 9.80
CA LEU A 15 13.18 -0.42 11.24
C LEU A 15 12.37 0.61 12.06
N LEU A 16 12.25 1.84 11.56
CA LEU A 16 11.41 2.86 12.18
C LEU A 16 9.93 2.48 12.13
N ALA A 17 9.46 1.89 11.03
CA ALA A 17 8.08 1.41 10.94
C ALA A 17 7.81 0.30 11.99
N LEU A 18 8.75 -0.63 12.21
CA LEU A 18 8.63 -1.62 13.29
C LEU A 18 8.58 -0.94 14.67
N ALA A 19 9.40 0.07 14.90
CA ALA A 19 9.36 0.84 16.16
C ALA A 19 8.02 1.57 16.34
N PHE A 20 7.46 2.16 15.28
CA PHE A 20 6.14 2.81 15.33
C PHE A 20 5.01 1.82 15.60
N GLN A 21 5.10 0.58 15.11
CA GLN A 21 4.12 -0.46 15.39
C GLN A 21 4.08 -0.77 16.90
N TYR A 22 5.24 -0.99 17.52
CA TYR A 22 5.31 -1.21 18.96
C TYR A 22 4.88 0.02 19.77
N LEU A 23 5.26 1.23 19.33
CA LEU A 23 4.84 2.46 19.98
C LEU A 23 3.32 2.63 19.96
N ALA A 24 2.68 2.41 18.80
CA ALA A 24 1.22 2.47 18.67
C ALA A 24 0.54 1.42 19.56
N MET A 25 1.07 0.19 19.57
CA MET A 25 0.58 -0.90 20.41
C MET A 25 0.62 -0.53 21.90
N PHE A 26 1.80 -0.16 22.44
CA PHE A 26 1.96 0.20 23.84
C PHE A 26 1.10 1.41 24.24
N PHE A 27 1.02 2.42 23.36
CA PHE A 27 0.20 3.60 23.60
C PHE A 27 -1.29 3.24 23.74
N VAL A 28 -1.86 2.53 22.76
CA VAL A 28 -3.29 2.17 22.79
C VAL A 28 -3.60 1.21 23.92
N MET A 29 -2.74 0.22 24.18
CA MET A 29 -2.89 -0.71 25.30
C MET A 29 -2.84 0.02 26.65
N GLY A 30 -1.95 1.00 26.81
CA GLY A 30 -1.86 1.84 28.00
C GLY A 30 -3.12 2.69 28.24
N VAL A 31 -3.67 3.29 27.17
CA VAL A 31 -4.94 4.03 27.24
C VAL A 31 -6.11 3.11 27.62
N ALA A 32 -6.18 1.91 27.02
CA ALA A 32 -7.21 0.91 27.34
C ALA A 32 -7.13 0.44 28.80
N LEU A 33 -5.90 0.23 29.31
CA LEU A 33 -5.65 -0.10 30.70
C LEU A 33 -6.14 1.01 31.64
N LEU A 34 -5.76 2.27 31.36
CA LEU A 34 -6.17 3.42 32.15
C LEU A 34 -7.70 3.55 32.18
N TYR A 35 -8.36 3.40 31.03
CA TYR A 35 -9.82 3.44 30.93
C TYR A 35 -10.49 2.38 31.81
N LYS A 36 -10.04 1.12 31.73
CA LYS A 36 -10.59 0.02 32.54
C LYS A 36 -10.30 0.20 34.04
N HIS A 37 -9.12 0.72 34.38
CA HIS A 37 -8.76 0.98 35.77
C HIS A 37 -9.60 2.11 36.38
N ILE A 38 -9.82 3.20 35.65
CA ILE A 38 -10.74 4.28 36.07
C ILE A 38 -12.15 3.71 36.28
N HIS A 39 -12.67 2.96 35.31
CA HIS A 39 -14.01 2.36 35.43
C HIS A 39 -14.12 1.40 36.64
N TYR A 40 -13.05 0.67 36.96
CA TYR A 40 -13.01 -0.21 38.11
C TYR A 40 -13.06 0.56 39.45
N ILE A 41 -12.32 1.67 39.57
CA ILE A 41 -12.33 2.53 40.76
C ILE A 41 -13.74 3.04 41.06
N PHE A 42 -14.53 3.34 40.02
CA PHE A 42 -15.90 3.83 40.17
C PHE A 42 -16.97 2.72 40.16
N SER A 43 -16.58 1.45 40.04
CA SER A 43 -17.52 0.32 40.07
C SER A 43 -17.83 -0.10 41.51
N SER A 44 -19.04 -0.61 41.75
CA SER A 44 -19.44 -1.10 43.08
C SER A 44 -18.80 -2.43 43.49
N ASN A 45 -18.19 -3.15 42.53
CA ASN A 45 -17.61 -4.48 42.74
C ASN A 45 -16.11 -4.46 42.45
N HIS A 46 -15.29 -4.50 43.50
CA HIS A 46 -13.83 -4.40 43.40
C HIS A 46 -13.14 -5.76 43.38
N ILE A 47 -13.48 -6.62 42.43
CA ILE A 47 -12.78 -7.90 42.22
C ILE A 47 -11.61 -7.69 41.25
N TYR A 48 -10.38 -7.74 41.74
CA TYR A 48 -9.18 -7.50 40.91
C TYR A 48 -9.01 -8.53 39.77
N ALA A 49 -9.42 -9.78 39.99
CA ALA A 49 -9.37 -10.81 38.95
C ALA A 49 -10.26 -10.45 37.75
N ASP A 50 -11.44 -9.88 38.00
CA ASP A 50 -12.36 -9.46 36.95
C ASP A 50 -11.79 -8.27 36.17
N LEU A 51 -11.12 -7.32 36.84
CA LEU A 51 -10.42 -6.23 36.15
C LEU A 51 -9.37 -6.78 35.17
N TRP A 52 -8.54 -7.72 35.61
CA TRP A 52 -7.49 -8.29 34.78
C TRP A 52 -8.04 -9.04 33.57
N ASN A 53 -9.04 -9.90 33.76
CA ASN A 53 -9.70 -10.62 32.65
C ASN A 53 -10.33 -9.65 31.65
N ASN A 54 -11.03 -8.62 32.13
CA ASN A 54 -11.62 -7.59 31.27
C ASN A 54 -10.58 -6.79 30.45
N ILE A 55 -9.38 -6.59 30.99
CA ILE A 55 -8.29 -5.92 30.26
C ILE A 55 -7.74 -6.83 29.17
N LEU A 56 -7.47 -8.11 29.50
CA LEU A 56 -6.99 -9.09 28.53
C LEU A 56 -8.00 -9.28 27.39
N ASP A 57 -9.29 -9.40 27.70
CA ASP A 57 -10.36 -9.48 26.71
C ASP A 57 -10.39 -8.24 25.82
N LEU A 58 -10.26 -7.05 26.41
CA LEU A 58 -10.24 -5.80 25.64
C LEU A 58 -9.02 -5.72 24.72
N TRP A 59 -7.82 -6.05 25.21
CA TRP A 59 -6.59 -6.05 24.40
C TRP A 59 -6.60 -7.09 23.28
N SER A 60 -7.28 -8.23 23.48
CA SER A 60 -7.45 -9.25 22.44
C SER A 60 -8.58 -8.92 21.44
N SER A 61 -9.38 -7.89 21.72
CA SER A 61 -10.53 -7.54 20.88
C SER A 61 -10.12 -6.98 19.51
N THR A 62 -10.90 -7.33 18.48
CA THR A 62 -10.77 -6.79 17.12
C THR A 62 -10.79 -5.27 17.10
N ARG A 63 -11.62 -4.64 17.96
CA ARG A 63 -11.72 -3.19 18.09
C ARG A 63 -10.38 -2.54 18.49
N VAL A 64 -9.72 -3.06 19.52
CA VAL A 64 -8.43 -2.51 19.97
C VAL A 64 -7.35 -2.76 18.92
N ASN A 65 -7.33 -3.93 18.29
CA ASN A 65 -6.42 -4.22 17.18
C ASN A 65 -6.59 -3.24 16.02
N THR A 66 -7.82 -2.96 15.58
CA THR A 66 -8.07 -1.95 14.54
C THR A 66 -7.61 -0.56 14.96
N ILE A 67 -7.80 -0.15 16.22
CA ILE A 67 -7.32 1.14 16.71
C ILE A 67 -5.79 1.21 16.69
N ILE A 68 -5.09 0.15 17.13
CA ILE A 68 -3.63 0.06 17.06
C ILE A 68 -3.17 0.25 15.61
N MET A 69 -3.80 -0.45 14.67
CA MET A 69 -3.48 -0.38 13.24
C MET A 69 -3.73 1.03 12.65
N ILE A 70 -4.82 1.70 13.04
CA ILE A 70 -5.10 3.09 12.64
C ILE A 70 -4.05 4.05 13.19
N VAL A 71 -3.75 3.99 14.49
CA VAL A 71 -2.74 4.85 15.13
C VAL A 71 -1.37 4.63 14.48
N PHE A 72 -1.02 3.37 14.24
CA PHE A 72 0.19 2.99 13.52
C PHE A 72 0.26 3.62 12.12
N SER A 73 -0.78 3.45 11.29
CA SER A 73 -0.81 4.03 9.95
C SER A 73 -0.73 5.55 9.97
N LEU A 74 -1.38 6.22 10.92
CA LEU A 74 -1.29 7.68 11.06
C LEU A 74 0.12 8.14 11.43
N LEU A 75 0.82 7.42 12.33
CA LEU A 75 2.22 7.69 12.64
C LEU A 75 3.11 7.52 11.41
N CYS A 76 2.93 6.43 10.65
CA CYS A 76 3.65 6.18 9.41
C CYS A 76 3.39 7.26 8.35
N ILE A 77 2.13 7.64 8.13
CA ILE A 77 1.75 8.70 7.19
C ILE A 77 2.41 10.02 7.58
N GLY A 78 2.33 10.41 8.87
CA GLY A 78 2.94 11.65 9.35
C GLY A 78 4.45 11.66 9.20
N ALA A 79 5.13 10.62 9.69
CA ALA A 79 6.59 10.54 9.70
C ALA A 79 7.18 10.36 8.29
N PHE A 80 6.69 9.38 7.53
CA PHE A 80 7.22 9.11 6.18
C PHE A 80 6.70 10.10 5.15
N GLY A 81 5.53 10.69 5.35
CA GLY A 81 5.05 11.83 4.55
C GLY A 81 5.94 13.05 4.74
N PHE A 82 6.26 13.42 5.99
CA PHE A 82 7.20 14.49 6.28
C PHE A 82 8.59 14.21 5.69
N TRP A 83 9.13 13.00 5.89
CA TRP A 83 10.42 12.63 5.31
C TRP A 83 10.40 12.71 3.79
N TYR A 84 9.41 12.12 3.14
CA TYR A 84 9.30 12.16 1.69
C TYR A 84 9.25 13.59 1.15
N HIS A 85 8.49 14.46 1.81
CA HIS A 85 8.38 15.87 1.44
C HIS A 85 9.69 16.64 1.67
N ALA A 86 10.22 16.62 2.88
CA ALA A 86 11.38 17.41 3.29
C ALA A 86 12.70 16.89 2.67
N GLY A 87 12.83 15.57 2.50
CA GLY A 87 14.07 14.92 2.09
C GLY A 87 14.22 14.69 0.59
N TYR A 88 13.12 14.56 -0.15
CA TYR A 88 13.15 14.21 -1.58
C TYR A 88 12.32 15.16 -2.46
N HIS A 89 11.95 16.32 -1.93
CA HIS A 89 11.09 17.29 -2.63
C HIS A 89 9.83 16.63 -3.20
N GLY A 90 9.19 15.80 -2.38
CA GLY A 90 8.07 14.95 -2.79
C GLY A 90 7.11 15.71 -3.71
N VAL A 91 6.88 15.16 -4.90
CA VAL A 91 6.20 15.88 -5.98
C VAL A 91 4.73 16.15 -5.60
N TYR A 92 4.45 17.35 -5.10
CA TYR A 92 3.11 17.81 -4.78
C TYR A 92 2.44 18.37 -6.04
N LEU A 93 2.02 17.48 -6.94
CA LEU A 93 1.22 17.90 -8.08
C LEU A 93 -0.24 18.08 -7.62
N ILE A 94 -0.58 19.30 -7.20
CA ILE A 94 -1.94 19.66 -6.72
C ILE A 94 -3.02 19.38 -7.80
N HIS A 95 -2.64 19.26 -9.07
CA HIS A 95 -3.55 19.10 -10.19
C HIS A 95 -3.58 17.66 -10.70
N PRO A 96 -4.71 16.93 -10.59
CA PRO A 96 -4.83 15.53 -11.05
C PRO A 96 -4.43 15.33 -12.51
N ARG A 97 -4.71 16.31 -13.39
CA ARG A 97 -4.31 16.26 -14.82
C ARG A 97 -2.80 16.28 -15.05
N LYS A 98 -2.01 16.74 -14.08
CA LYS A 98 -0.54 16.68 -14.13
C LYS A 98 -0.01 15.34 -13.59
N ILE A 99 -0.83 14.59 -12.84
CA ILE A 99 -0.46 13.29 -12.27
C ILE A 99 -0.94 12.13 -13.15
N PHE A 100 -2.15 12.23 -13.70
CA PHE A 100 -2.85 11.12 -14.33
C PHE A 100 -3.14 11.44 -15.79
N HIS A 101 -2.65 10.57 -16.67
CA HIS A 101 -3.16 10.48 -18.04
C HIS A 101 -4.33 9.48 -18.09
N PRO A 102 -5.39 9.70 -18.88
CA PRO A 102 -6.53 8.77 -18.97
C PRO A 102 -6.13 7.31 -19.27
N LEU A 103 -5.17 7.10 -20.18
CA LEU A 103 -4.62 5.76 -20.46
C LEU A 103 -3.92 5.14 -19.24
N SER A 104 -3.26 5.93 -18.39
CA SER A 104 -2.66 5.44 -17.15
C SER A 104 -3.72 4.96 -16.17
N VAL A 105 -4.83 5.69 -16.06
CA VAL A 105 -5.97 5.31 -15.21
C VAL A 105 -6.64 4.03 -15.72
N ILE A 106 -6.89 3.92 -17.04
CA ILE A 106 -7.41 2.68 -17.64
C ILE A 106 -6.44 1.52 -17.41
N GLY A 107 -5.13 1.76 -17.56
CA GLY A 107 -4.09 0.79 -17.24
C GLY A 107 -4.19 0.28 -15.79
N ILE A 108 -4.32 1.19 -14.82
CA ILE A 108 -4.53 0.86 -13.39
C ILE A 108 -5.81 0.04 -13.20
N ILE A 109 -6.93 0.45 -13.82
CA ILE A 109 -8.21 -0.28 -13.72
C ILE A 109 -8.08 -1.72 -14.23
N LEU A 110 -7.32 -1.96 -15.29
CA LEU A 110 -7.07 -3.32 -15.80
C LEU A 110 -6.05 -4.10 -14.96
N LEU A 111 -5.05 -3.42 -14.40
CA LEU A 111 -4.04 -4.04 -13.55
C LEU A 111 -4.65 -4.64 -12.29
N VAL A 112 -5.68 -4.01 -11.71
CA VAL A 112 -6.30 -4.48 -10.45
C VAL A 112 -6.85 -5.90 -10.55
N PRO A 113 -7.82 -6.22 -11.43
CA PRO A 113 -8.33 -7.59 -11.56
C PRO A 113 -7.25 -8.56 -12.07
N GLY A 114 -6.32 -8.10 -12.92
CA GLY A 114 -5.22 -8.91 -13.42
C GLY A 114 -4.29 -9.39 -12.31
N THR A 115 -3.74 -8.44 -11.55
CA THR A 115 -2.84 -8.74 -10.42
C THR A 115 -3.53 -9.42 -9.25
N GLN A 116 -4.83 -9.15 -9.02
CA GLN A 116 -5.61 -9.91 -8.04
C GLN A 116 -5.70 -11.38 -8.43
N CYS A 117 -6.07 -11.66 -9.68
CA CYS A 117 -6.14 -13.03 -10.20
C CYS A 117 -4.81 -13.75 -10.01
N LEU A 118 -3.70 -13.14 -10.44
CA LEU A 118 -2.36 -13.72 -10.28
C LEU A 118 -1.99 -13.95 -8.80
N SER A 119 -2.35 -13.02 -7.92
CA SER A 119 -2.13 -13.17 -6.47
C SER A 119 -2.92 -14.36 -5.91
N THR A 120 -4.16 -14.56 -6.34
CA THR A 120 -4.97 -15.73 -5.93
C THR A 120 -4.34 -17.06 -6.36
N TYR A 121 -3.81 -17.14 -7.59
CA TYR A 121 -3.07 -18.32 -8.05
C TYR A 121 -1.80 -18.55 -7.25
N LEU A 122 -1.06 -17.48 -6.95
CA LEU A 122 0.14 -17.56 -6.14
C LEU A 122 -0.14 -18.01 -4.71
N VAL A 123 -1.22 -17.51 -4.10
CA VAL A 123 -1.71 -17.96 -2.78
C VAL A 123 -2.09 -19.44 -2.85
N SER A 124 -2.86 -19.85 -3.85
CA SER A 124 -3.28 -21.25 -4.02
C SER A 124 -2.10 -22.20 -4.19
N PHE A 125 -1.11 -21.81 -5.01
CA PHE A 125 0.12 -22.57 -5.21
C PHE A 125 0.96 -22.63 -3.93
N THR A 126 1.12 -21.52 -3.22
CA THR A 126 1.88 -21.50 -1.97
C THR A 126 1.19 -22.33 -0.89
N ALA A 127 -0.15 -22.27 -0.81
CA ALA A 127 -0.94 -23.04 0.13
C ALA A 127 -0.88 -24.54 -0.15
N SER A 128 -0.78 -24.97 -1.41
CA SER A 128 -0.64 -26.40 -1.75
C SER A 128 0.73 -26.96 -1.35
N LEU A 129 1.78 -26.14 -1.40
CA LEU A 129 3.13 -26.53 -0.94
C LEU A 129 3.28 -26.43 0.59
N PHE A 130 2.67 -25.41 1.21
CA PHE A 130 2.82 -25.12 2.63
C PHE A 130 1.47 -24.84 3.33
N PRO A 131 0.63 -25.86 3.56
CA PRO A 131 -0.70 -25.70 4.13
C PRO A 131 -0.70 -25.03 5.52
N GLN A 132 0.36 -25.22 6.31
CA GLN A 132 0.53 -24.59 7.62
C GLN A 132 0.63 -23.05 7.54
N TRP A 133 1.20 -22.51 6.47
CA TRP A 133 1.27 -21.06 6.27
C TRP A 133 -0.12 -20.49 5.97
N MET A 134 -0.94 -21.24 5.22
CA MET A 134 -2.32 -20.87 4.94
C MET A 134 -3.17 -20.82 6.21
N LYS A 135 -3.05 -21.83 7.08
CA LYS A 135 -3.74 -21.84 8.40
C LYS A 135 -3.34 -20.65 9.28
N ALA A 136 -2.05 -20.28 9.27
CA ALA A 136 -1.59 -19.10 9.99
C ALA A 136 -2.18 -17.80 9.41
N TYR A 137 -2.26 -17.69 8.08
CA TYR A 137 -2.90 -16.57 7.40
C TYR A 137 -4.40 -16.46 7.73
N GLU A 138 -5.14 -17.56 7.67
CA GLU A 138 -6.58 -17.60 8.02
C GLU A 138 -6.81 -17.12 9.45
N LYS A 139 -6.02 -17.61 10.41
CA LYS A 139 -6.12 -17.20 11.82
C LYS A 139 -5.85 -15.70 12.00
N LEU A 140 -4.90 -15.12 11.27
CA LEU A 140 -4.63 -13.68 11.31
C LEU A 140 -5.78 -12.87 10.73
N MET A 141 -6.37 -13.31 9.61
CA MET A 141 -7.53 -12.65 9.00
C MET A 141 -8.77 -12.70 9.91
N GLU A 142 -8.96 -13.82 10.62
CA GLU A 142 -10.02 -13.97 11.63
C GLU A 142 -9.81 -13.02 12.81
N THR A 143 -8.59 -12.97 13.36
CA THR A 143 -8.24 -12.09 14.49
C THR A 143 -8.32 -10.60 14.10
N ALA A 144 -8.11 -10.28 12.82
CA ALA A 144 -8.28 -8.93 12.28
C ALA A 144 -9.75 -8.53 12.09
N GLY A 145 -10.71 -9.45 12.28
CA GLY A 145 -12.14 -9.19 12.12
C GLY A 145 -12.58 -9.03 10.66
N ILE A 146 -11.78 -9.48 9.70
CA ILE A 146 -12.14 -9.42 8.26
C ILE A 146 -13.16 -10.51 7.92
N SER A 147 -13.10 -11.68 8.59
CA SER A 147 -14.00 -12.81 8.34
C SER A 147 -15.39 -12.67 8.97
N SER A 148 -15.53 -11.91 10.06
CA SER A 148 -16.77 -11.78 10.85
C SER A 148 -17.68 -10.62 10.40
N GLY A 149 -17.36 -9.98 9.27
CA GLY A 149 -18.03 -8.78 8.77
C GLY A 149 -17.15 -7.54 8.87
N LEU A 150 -16.93 -6.88 7.74
CA LEU A 150 -16.04 -5.73 7.65
C LEU A 150 -16.61 -4.53 8.41
N THR A 151 -15.96 -4.14 9.50
CA THR A 151 -16.31 -2.92 10.23
C THR A 151 -15.96 -1.68 9.41
N VAL A 152 -16.70 -0.58 9.63
CA VAL A 152 -16.44 0.72 8.95
C VAL A 152 -15.00 1.20 9.19
N SER A 153 -14.49 1.05 10.42
CA SER A 153 -13.12 1.41 10.77
C SER A 153 -12.09 0.54 10.04
N MET A 154 -12.32 -0.77 9.94
CA MET A 154 -11.45 -1.68 9.20
C MET A 154 -11.45 -1.39 7.70
N PHE A 155 -12.60 -1.03 7.13
CA PHE A 155 -12.71 -0.59 5.73
C PHE A 155 -11.80 0.63 5.46
N PHE A 156 -11.92 1.69 6.27
CA PHE A 156 -11.11 2.89 6.10
C PHE A 156 -9.62 2.62 6.32
N TYR A 157 -9.29 1.77 7.30
CA TYR A 157 -7.91 1.36 7.51
C TYR A 157 -7.35 0.61 6.30
N SER A 158 -7.98 -0.48 5.87
CA SER A 158 -7.39 -1.40 4.89
C SER A 158 -7.35 -0.82 3.48
N ILE A 159 -8.31 0.06 3.14
CA ILE A 159 -8.43 0.61 1.78
C ILE A 159 -7.80 1.99 1.65
N LEU A 160 -7.73 2.79 2.72
CA LEU A 160 -7.15 4.14 2.66
C LEU A 160 -5.82 4.22 3.43
N LEU A 161 -5.87 4.06 4.75
CA LEU A 161 -4.76 4.45 5.62
C LEU A 161 -3.52 3.55 5.41
N ALA A 162 -3.72 2.23 5.37
CA ALA A 162 -2.63 1.28 5.16
C ALA A 162 -1.94 1.49 3.79
N PRO A 163 -2.66 1.50 2.65
CA PRO A 163 -2.03 1.78 1.36
C PRO A 163 -1.26 3.10 1.32
N ILE A 164 -1.82 4.19 1.85
CA ILE A 164 -1.13 5.50 1.85
C ILE A 164 0.15 5.45 2.67
N GLY A 165 0.09 4.91 3.89
CA GLY A 165 1.24 4.78 4.78
C GLY A 165 2.33 3.88 4.19
N GLU A 166 1.94 2.75 3.62
CA GLU A 166 2.84 1.77 2.99
C GLU A 166 3.49 2.35 1.73
N GLU A 167 2.76 3.05 0.87
CA GLU A 167 3.36 3.71 -0.29
C GLU A 167 4.37 4.78 0.11
N LEU A 168 4.05 5.61 1.11
CA LEU A 168 4.98 6.62 1.63
C LEU A 168 6.25 5.97 2.19
N LEU A 169 6.12 4.89 2.95
CA LEU A 169 7.24 4.14 3.50
C LEU A 169 8.10 3.52 2.39
N PHE A 170 7.50 2.74 1.49
CA PHE A 170 8.24 1.90 0.55
C PHE A 170 8.62 2.62 -0.74
N ARG A 171 7.70 3.37 -1.36
CA ARG A 171 7.95 4.06 -2.65
C ARG A 171 8.43 5.48 -2.41
N GLY A 172 7.90 6.14 -1.39
CA GLY A 172 8.34 7.46 -0.96
C GLY A 172 9.76 7.43 -0.41
N VAL A 173 10.01 6.72 0.70
CA VAL A 173 11.30 6.81 1.39
C VAL A 173 12.26 5.69 1.01
N THR A 174 11.83 4.43 1.12
CA THR A 174 12.72 3.26 0.97
C THR A 174 13.30 3.16 -0.44
N MET A 175 12.47 3.28 -1.48
CA MET A 175 12.91 3.28 -2.88
C MET A 175 13.89 4.43 -3.17
N HIS A 176 13.64 5.63 -2.66
CA HIS A 176 14.54 6.77 -2.86
C HIS A 176 15.91 6.53 -2.24
N GLN A 177 15.97 5.91 -1.05
CA GLN A 177 17.24 5.52 -0.45
C GLN A 177 17.91 4.38 -1.21
N ALA A 178 17.14 3.38 -1.63
CA ALA A 178 17.63 2.25 -2.42
C ALA A 178 18.26 2.69 -3.75
N LYS A 179 17.67 3.67 -4.44
CA LYS A 179 18.18 4.22 -5.70
C LYS A 179 19.51 4.98 -5.57
N LYS A 180 19.95 5.32 -4.34
CA LYS A 180 21.30 5.89 -4.11
C LYS A 180 22.40 4.84 -4.23
N VAL A 181 22.05 3.56 -4.14
CA VAL A 181 23.02 2.44 -4.16
C VAL A 181 22.78 1.44 -5.29
N PHE A 182 21.55 1.29 -5.76
CA PHE A 182 21.18 0.36 -6.82
C PHE A 182 20.55 1.08 -8.03
N PRO A 183 20.69 0.51 -9.25
CA PRO A 183 19.81 0.89 -10.36
C PRO A 183 18.36 0.56 -10.02
N PHE A 184 17.42 1.15 -10.77
CA PHE A 184 15.98 1.05 -10.49
C PHE A 184 15.52 -0.38 -10.15
N TRP A 185 15.83 -1.39 -10.98
CA TRP A 185 15.35 -2.75 -10.74
C TRP A 185 15.91 -3.37 -9.46
N GLY A 186 17.18 -3.12 -9.12
CA GLY A 186 17.76 -3.57 -7.86
C GLY A 186 17.11 -2.88 -6.65
N ALA A 187 16.87 -1.57 -6.76
CA ALA A 187 16.13 -0.82 -5.75
C ALA A 187 14.68 -1.31 -5.59
N ASN A 188 14.02 -1.62 -6.71
CA ASN A 188 12.64 -2.10 -6.75
C ASN A 188 12.50 -3.50 -6.14
N ILE A 189 13.43 -4.40 -6.41
CA ILE A 189 13.46 -5.74 -5.79
C ILE A 189 13.67 -5.62 -4.28
N MET A 190 14.63 -4.79 -3.84
CA MET A 190 14.90 -4.64 -2.40
C MET A 190 13.71 -4.03 -1.65
N GLN A 191 13.10 -2.95 -2.16
CA GLN A 191 11.92 -2.37 -1.50
C GLN A 191 10.75 -3.35 -1.48
N ALA A 192 10.52 -4.10 -2.57
CA ALA A 192 9.43 -5.07 -2.65
C ALA A 192 9.65 -6.22 -1.67
N LEU A 193 10.91 -6.64 -1.47
CA LEU A 193 11.27 -7.66 -0.48
C LEU A 193 10.98 -7.17 0.94
N LEU A 194 11.39 -5.94 1.27
CA LEU A 194 11.08 -5.34 2.57
C LEU A 194 9.56 -5.18 2.76
N PHE A 195 8.82 -4.81 1.72
CA PHE A 195 7.36 -4.74 1.73
C PHE A 195 6.72 -6.11 1.98
N GLY A 196 7.22 -7.18 1.36
CA GLY A 196 6.76 -8.54 1.64
C GLY A 196 7.03 -8.96 3.09
N ILE A 197 8.26 -8.75 3.58
CA ILE A 197 8.67 -9.09 4.96
C ILE A 197 7.84 -8.32 5.99
N PHE A 198 7.49 -7.06 5.71
CA PHE A 198 6.73 -6.19 6.59
C PHE A 198 5.37 -6.76 7.01
N HIS A 199 4.79 -7.64 6.21
CA HIS A 199 3.52 -8.29 6.52
C HIS A 199 3.62 -9.42 7.55
N MET A 200 4.84 -9.85 7.90
CA MET A 200 5.11 -10.84 8.96
C MET A 200 4.34 -12.17 8.80
N ASN A 201 4.00 -12.52 7.56
CA ASN A 201 3.33 -13.76 7.19
C ASN A 201 3.77 -14.19 5.80
N MET A 202 4.06 -15.48 5.60
CA MET A 202 4.54 -16.00 4.31
C MET A 202 3.51 -15.89 3.18
N ILE A 203 2.25 -16.27 3.40
CA ILE A 203 1.24 -16.20 2.32
C ILE A 203 1.11 -14.76 1.83
N GLN A 204 0.93 -13.83 2.77
CA GLN A 204 0.79 -12.42 2.47
C GLN A 204 2.06 -11.80 1.91
N GLY A 205 3.20 -12.07 2.54
CA GLY A 205 4.49 -11.53 2.15
C GLY A 205 4.92 -11.94 0.74
N ILE A 206 4.60 -13.18 0.33
CA ILE A 206 4.93 -13.68 -1.01
C ILE A 206 4.13 -12.91 -2.08
N TYR A 207 2.80 -12.80 -1.98
CA TYR A 207 2.06 -12.03 -2.99
C TYR A 207 2.34 -10.53 -2.89
N ALA A 208 2.56 -10.01 -1.67
CA ALA A 208 2.90 -8.61 -1.46
C ALA A 208 4.25 -8.26 -2.09
N PHE A 209 5.23 -9.17 -2.10
CA PHE A 209 6.49 -8.97 -2.83
C PHE A 209 6.25 -8.72 -4.33
N PHE A 210 5.48 -9.56 -5.00
CA PHE A 210 5.22 -9.41 -6.44
C PHE A 210 4.37 -8.17 -6.75
N LEU A 211 3.31 -7.92 -5.96
CA LEU A 211 2.55 -6.67 -6.05
C LEU A 211 3.47 -5.46 -5.78
N GLY A 212 4.42 -5.62 -4.86
CA GLY A 212 5.43 -4.67 -4.47
C GLY A 212 6.27 -4.18 -5.64
N MET A 213 6.71 -5.11 -6.48
CA MET A 213 7.45 -4.81 -7.71
C MET A 213 6.60 -4.04 -8.74
N VAL A 214 5.32 -4.40 -8.89
CA VAL A 214 4.39 -3.71 -9.80
C VAL A 214 4.13 -2.28 -9.33
N LEU A 215 3.85 -2.09 -8.04
CA LEU A 215 3.67 -0.77 -7.43
C LEU A 215 4.91 0.11 -7.58
N GLY A 216 6.11 -0.45 -7.37
CA GLY A 216 7.36 0.28 -7.58
C GLY A 216 7.59 0.68 -9.04
N TYR A 217 7.21 -0.18 -10.00
CA TYR A 217 7.21 0.17 -11.43
C TYR A 217 6.19 1.27 -11.75
N ILE A 218 4.97 1.20 -11.23
CA ILE A 218 3.94 2.23 -11.42
C ILE A 218 4.42 3.58 -10.88
N CYS A 219 5.00 3.61 -9.67
CA CYS A 219 5.50 4.83 -9.07
C CYS A 219 6.65 5.44 -9.90
N GLU A 220 7.64 4.63 -10.30
CA GLU A 220 8.79 5.12 -11.08
C GLU A 220 8.37 5.58 -12.46
N LYS A 221 7.62 4.74 -13.19
CA LYS A 221 7.25 5.03 -14.58
C LYS A 221 6.23 6.16 -14.66
N GLY A 222 5.31 6.23 -13.71
CA GLY A 222 4.32 7.30 -13.59
C GLY A 222 4.91 8.63 -13.13
N GLY A 223 6.10 8.63 -12.51
CA GLY A 223 6.73 9.82 -11.97
C GLY A 223 6.00 10.43 -10.77
N SER A 224 5.09 9.67 -10.13
CA SER A 224 4.28 10.15 -9.02
C SER A 224 3.81 9.00 -8.13
N ILE A 225 3.99 9.19 -6.82
CA ILE A 225 3.52 8.25 -5.78
C ILE A 225 1.99 8.11 -5.77
N TYR A 226 1.25 9.14 -6.21
CA TYR A 226 -0.21 9.09 -6.22
C TYR A 226 -0.76 8.02 -7.17
N GLN A 227 -0.02 7.65 -8.23
CA GLN A 227 -0.42 6.58 -9.13
C GLN A 227 -0.31 5.21 -8.47
N SER A 228 0.75 4.98 -7.69
CA SER A 228 0.90 3.72 -6.95
C SER A 228 -0.05 3.66 -5.76
N ILE A 229 -0.30 4.78 -5.06
CA ILE A 229 -1.34 4.90 -4.03
C ILE A 229 -2.71 4.50 -4.59
N LEU A 230 -3.11 5.09 -5.73
CA LEU A 230 -4.40 4.76 -6.35
C LEU A 230 -4.50 3.28 -6.67
N PHE A 231 -3.48 2.71 -7.32
CA PHE A 231 -3.47 1.29 -7.65
C PHE A 231 -3.55 0.40 -6.40
N HIS A 232 -2.80 0.72 -5.34
CA HIS A 232 -2.79 -0.04 -4.10
C HIS A 232 -4.15 0.02 -3.37
N MET A 233 -4.74 1.22 -3.28
CA MET A 233 -6.09 1.40 -2.71
C MET A 233 -7.13 0.58 -3.47
N MET A 234 -7.07 0.57 -4.81
CA MET A 234 -7.98 -0.22 -5.63
C MET A 234 -7.75 -1.73 -5.50
N PHE A 235 -6.49 -2.16 -5.38
CA PHE A 235 -6.13 -3.55 -5.11
C PHE A 235 -6.73 -4.01 -3.78
N ASN A 236 -6.54 -3.24 -2.70
CA ASN A 236 -7.11 -3.57 -1.39
C ASN A 236 -8.64 -3.50 -1.38
N PHE A 237 -9.25 -2.55 -2.08
CA PHE A 237 -10.70 -2.50 -2.25
C PHE A 237 -11.21 -3.75 -2.96
N TRP A 238 -10.56 -4.18 -4.03
CA TRP A 238 -10.94 -5.39 -4.76
C TRP A 238 -10.78 -6.64 -3.89
N GLY A 239 -9.64 -6.79 -3.22
CA GLY A 239 -9.38 -7.92 -2.32
C GLY A 239 -10.38 -8.01 -1.17
N THR A 240 -10.71 -6.86 -0.57
CA THR A 240 -11.58 -6.80 0.62
C THR A 240 -13.07 -6.92 0.29
N ILE A 241 -13.51 -6.32 -0.82
CA ILE A 241 -14.95 -6.22 -1.15
C ILE A 241 -15.31 -7.09 -2.34
N ILE A 242 -14.65 -6.88 -3.48
CA ILE A 242 -15.08 -7.46 -4.76
C ILE A 242 -14.82 -8.97 -4.80
N SER A 243 -13.72 -9.44 -4.23
CA SER A 243 -13.33 -10.85 -4.30
C SER A 243 -14.36 -11.78 -3.64
N GLY A 244 -15.05 -11.32 -2.58
CA GLY A 244 -16.13 -12.08 -1.94
C GLY A 244 -17.45 -12.11 -2.73
N LEU A 245 -17.61 -11.22 -3.72
CA LEU A 245 -18.81 -11.12 -4.56
C LEU A 245 -18.66 -11.89 -5.88
N LEU A 246 -17.43 -12.21 -6.29
CA LEU A 246 -17.18 -12.87 -7.56
C LEU A 246 -17.51 -14.36 -7.48
N PRO A 247 -18.16 -14.92 -8.52
CA PRO A 247 -18.47 -16.34 -8.55
C PRO A 247 -17.19 -17.17 -8.63
N THR A 248 -17.06 -18.15 -7.74
CA THR A 248 -15.97 -19.15 -7.78
C THR A 248 -16.41 -20.36 -8.59
N GLY A 249 -15.84 -20.54 -9.78
CA GLY A 249 -16.03 -21.76 -10.56
C GLY A 249 -15.18 -22.92 -10.04
N LYS A 250 -15.72 -24.15 -10.15
CA LYS A 250 -15.03 -25.39 -9.72
C LYS A 250 -14.42 -26.18 -10.90
N SER A 251 -14.69 -25.80 -12.14
CA SER A 251 -14.24 -26.54 -13.32
C SER A 251 -12.82 -26.14 -13.73
N THR A 252 -12.05 -27.09 -14.26
CA THR A 252 -10.71 -26.83 -14.81
C THR A 252 -10.72 -25.72 -15.88
N LEU A 253 -11.74 -25.73 -16.74
CA LEU A 253 -11.91 -24.70 -17.77
C LEU A 253 -12.06 -23.30 -17.16
N PHE A 254 -12.84 -23.16 -16.08
CA PHE A 254 -13.00 -21.88 -15.40
C PHE A 254 -11.65 -21.36 -14.89
N PHE A 255 -10.84 -22.21 -14.25
CA PHE A 255 -9.52 -21.82 -13.78
C PHE A 255 -8.60 -21.37 -14.93
N ILE A 256 -8.52 -22.16 -16.02
CA ILE A 256 -7.69 -21.81 -17.18
C ILE A 256 -8.10 -20.44 -17.77
N LEU A 257 -9.40 -20.22 -17.96
CA LEU A 257 -9.90 -18.95 -18.50
C LEU A 257 -9.67 -17.79 -17.54
N TYR A 258 -9.91 -17.98 -16.24
CA TYR A 258 -9.68 -16.96 -15.23
C TYR A 258 -8.20 -16.56 -15.15
N PHE A 259 -7.29 -17.54 -15.24
CA PHE A 259 -5.85 -17.29 -15.31
C PHE A 259 -5.46 -16.54 -16.59
N ALA A 260 -5.96 -16.98 -17.76
CA ALA A 260 -5.69 -16.33 -19.03
C ALA A 260 -6.16 -14.87 -19.05
N ILE A 261 -7.37 -14.60 -18.53
CA ILE A 261 -7.90 -13.23 -18.36
C ILE A 261 -7.00 -12.44 -17.42
N GLY A 262 -6.56 -13.02 -16.31
CA GLY A 262 -5.65 -12.37 -15.36
C GLY A 262 -4.33 -11.93 -16.02
N ILE A 263 -3.75 -12.80 -16.85
CA ILE A 263 -2.55 -12.50 -17.64
C ILE A 263 -2.83 -11.37 -18.63
N ILE A 264 -3.89 -11.47 -19.44
CA ILE A 264 -4.25 -10.45 -20.44
C ILE A 264 -4.48 -9.08 -19.79
N CYS A 265 -5.24 -9.03 -18.70
CA CYS A 265 -5.50 -7.81 -17.94
C CYS A 265 -4.20 -7.21 -17.37
N THR A 266 -3.30 -8.06 -16.85
CA THR A 266 -2.02 -7.60 -16.30
C THR A 266 -1.13 -7.00 -17.38
N PHE A 267 -0.87 -7.74 -18.47
CA PHE A 267 0.00 -7.25 -19.55
C PHE A 267 -0.62 -6.06 -20.29
N GLY A 268 -1.91 -6.14 -20.64
CA GLY A 268 -2.64 -5.03 -21.26
C GLY A 268 -2.65 -3.79 -20.37
N GLY A 269 -2.87 -3.97 -19.07
CA GLY A 269 -2.82 -2.90 -18.08
C GLY A 269 -1.45 -2.25 -17.96
N LEU A 270 -0.36 -3.05 -17.90
CA LEU A 270 1.02 -2.53 -17.89
C LEU A 270 1.36 -1.73 -19.16
N ILE A 271 0.92 -2.22 -20.32
CA ILE A 271 1.15 -1.57 -21.62
C ILE A 271 0.40 -0.23 -21.69
N LEU A 272 -0.90 -0.21 -21.38
CA LEU A 272 -1.70 1.03 -21.38
C LEU A 272 -1.18 2.02 -20.34
N PHE A 273 -0.80 1.53 -19.16
CA PHE A 273 -0.20 2.35 -18.12
C PHE A 273 1.07 3.05 -18.62
N ARG A 274 1.97 2.27 -19.23
CA ARG A 274 3.22 2.78 -19.80
C ARG A 274 2.96 3.84 -20.86
N PHE A 275 2.07 3.58 -21.82
CA PHE A 275 1.73 4.56 -22.86
C PHE A 275 1.15 5.85 -22.29
N GLY A 276 0.28 5.75 -21.29
CA GLY A 276 -0.27 6.92 -20.60
C GLY A 276 0.80 7.73 -19.88
N ALA A 277 1.71 7.05 -19.18
CA ALA A 277 2.81 7.69 -18.47
C ALA A 277 3.79 8.38 -19.42
N ASP A 278 4.13 7.74 -20.54
CA ASP A 278 4.98 8.31 -21.58
C ASP A 278 4.37 9.58 -22.18
N ARG A 279 3.06 9.56 -22.49
CA ARG A 279 2.34 10.74 -23.01
C ARG A 279 2.27 11.87 -21.98
N LEU A 280 2.09 11.53 -20.70
CA LEU A 280 2.09 12.52 -19.63
C LEU A 280 3.45 13.22 -19.53
N HIS A 281 4.53 12.44 -19.56
CA HIS A 281 5.89 12.96 -19.51
C HIS A 281 6.18 13.87 -20.71
N GLN A 282 5.85 13.42 -21.93
CA GLN A 282 5.99 14.24 -23.15
C GLN A 282 5.25 15.57 -23.05
N LYS A 283 4.02 15.56 -22.50
CA LYS A 283 3.22 16.79 -22.30
C LYS A 283 3.85 17.74 -21.29
N GLN A 284 4.55 17.22 -20.28
CA GLN A 284 5.22 18.02 -19.26
C GLN A 284 6.56 18.61 -19.74
N THR A 285 7.24 17.92 -20.67
CA THR A 285 8.53 18.36 -21.23
C THR A 285 8.41 19.13 -22.54
N ALA A 286 7.22 19.22 -23.13
CA ALA A 286 7.00 20.01 -24.34
C ALA A 286 7.33 21.49 -24.05
N PRO A 287 8.23 22.13 -24.84
CA PRO A 287 8.47 23.55 -24.70
C PRO A 287 7.15 24.29 -24.86
N LEU A 288 6.86 25.22 -23.95
CA LEU A 288 5.76 26.17 -24.13
C LEU A 288 6.00 26.81 -25.50
N TYR A 289 5.15 26.50 -26.48
CA TYR A 289 5.11 27.30 -27.70
C TYR A 289 4.86 28.72 -27.22
N VAL A 290 5.86 29.59 -27.41
CA VAL A 290 5.66 31.02 -27.40
C VAL A 290 4.56 31.22 -28.42
N GLU A 291 3.34 31.53 -27.94
CA GLU A 291 2.32 32.09 -28.81
C GLU A 291 2.96 33.35 -29.38
N HIS A 292 3.42 33.26 -30.65
CA HIS A 292 3.56 34.45 -31.47
C HIS A 292 2.16 35.03 -31.60
N THR A 293 1.76 35.82 -30.60
CA THR A 293 0.64 36.74 -30.72
C THR A 293 1.03 37.66 -31.89
N GLY A 294 0.38 37.46 -33.04
CA GLY A 294 0.66 38.17 -34.28
C GLY A 294 0.33 39.66 -34.21
N TYR A 295 1.08 40.41 -33.40
CA TYR A 295 0.98 41.86 -33.24
C TYR A 295 2.24 42.61 -33.71
N ASP A 296 3.14 41.98 -34.45
CA ASP A 296 4.28 42.65 -35.09
C ASP A 296 4.02 42.98 -36.57
N THR A 297 2.81 43.45 -36.89
CA THR A 297 2.55 44.19 -38.13
C THR A 297 1.95 45.55 -37.80
N PHE A 298 2.78 46.44 -37.27
CA PHE A 298 2.51 47.88 -37.32
C PHE A 298 3.66 48.61 -38.01
N SER A 299 3.35 48.99 -39.25
CA SER A 299 3.71 50.25 -39.91
C SER A 299 5.16 50.76 -39.88
N SER A 300 5.77 50.77 -41.07
CA SER A 300 6.47 51.97 -41.53
C SER A 300 6.33 52.11 -43.06
N HIS A 301 5.22 52.70 -43.49
CA HIS A 301 5.17 53.48 -44.72
C HIS A 301 5.38 54.94 -44.35
N SER A 302 6.57 55.46 -44.67
CA SER A 302 6.85 56.83 -45.11
C SER A 302 8.34 56.93 -45.41
#